data_AF-A0A9E4KYX9-F1
#
_entry.id   AF-A0A9E4KYX9-F1
#
_cell.length_a   1.000
_cell.length_b   1.000
_cell.length_c   1.000
_cell.angle_alpha   90.00
_cell.angle_beta   90.00
_cell.angle_gamma   90.00
#
_symmetry.space_group_name_H-M   'P 1'
#
loop_
_entity.id
_entity.type
_entity.pdbx_description
1 polymer ?
#
loop_
_entity_poly.entity_id
_entity_poly.type
_entity_poly.pdbx_seq_one_letter_code
_entity_poly.pdbx_strand_id
1 'polypeptide(L)'
;MSRVMRPAAVVDYPFSDGRPLAESEAQLREILYLVSALYGHFRDRPDVYVGADMFLYYEEGNSAAVVAPDVFVVIGAPKREDDRRLSYKLWEEPKGPGFVLKVAPHGDRSRPAPNAPVIPSRLNTPPTSSWPGPWNRP
;
A
#
# COMPACT_ATOMS: atom_id res chain seq x y z
N MET A 1 -28.61 -26.11 -22.39
CA MET A 1 -27.27 -26.40 -21.84
C MET A 1 -26.98 -25.39 -20.75
N SER A 2 -27.13 -25.77 -19.48
CA SER A 2 -26.92 -24.87 -18.35
C SER A 2 -25.42 -24.73 -18.08
N ARG A 3 -24.89 -23.53 -18.26
CA ARG A 3 -23.50 -23.19 -17.92
C ARG A 3 -23.37 -23.26 -16.40
N VAL A 4 -22.71 -24.30 -15.90
CA VAL A 4 -22.32 -24.39 -14.50
C VAL A 4 -21.33 -23.25 -14.24
N MET A 5 -21.78 -22.18 -13.57
CA MET A 5 -20.89 -21.20 -12.97
C MET A 5 -20.11 -21.94 -11.88
N ARG A 6 -18.83 -22.22 -12.13
CA ARG A 6 -17.90 -22.54 -11.04
C ARG A 6 -17.86 -21.32 -10.13
N PRO A 7 -18.02 -21.46 -8.80
CA PRO A 7 -17.75 -20.35 -7.89
C PRO A 7 -16.32 -19.87 -8.19
N ALA A 8 -16.15 -18.55 -8.29
CA ALA A 8 -14.82 -17.96 -8.44
C ALA A 8 -13.95 -18.51 -7.30
N ALA A 9 -12.79 -19.07 -7.63
CA ALA A 9 -11.87 -19.55 -6.61
C ALA A 9 -11.57 -18.40 -5.65
N VAL A 10 -11.71 -18.64 -4.34
CA VAL A 10 -11.33 -17.66 -3.33
C VAL A 10 -9.82 -17.44 -3.47
N VAL A 11 -9.43 -16.22 -3.85
CA VAL A 11 -8.03 -15.84 -3.96
C VAL A 11 -7.49 -15.55 -2.57
N ASP A 12 -6.44 -16.27 -2.18
CA ASP A 12 -5.74 -16.02 -0.92
C ASP A 12 -4.75 -14.86 -1.07
N TYR A 13 -4.76 -13.95 -0.09
CA TYR A 13 -3.88 -12.79 -0.05
C TYR A 13 -2.99 -12.90 1.19
N PRO A 14 -1.75 -13.39 1.07
CA PRO A 14 -0.81 -13.43 2.19
C PRO A 14 -0.55 -12.02 2.73
N PHE A 15 -0.06 -11.92 3.96
CA PHE A 15 0.29 -10.62 4.57
C PHE A 15 1.79 -10.47 4.83
N SER A 16 2.59 -11.51 4.58
CA SER A 16 4.03 -11.52 4.76
C SER A 16 4.68 -12.49 3.77
N ASP A 17 5.92 -12.20 3.36
CA ASP A 17 6.81 -13.10 2.61
C ASP A 17 7.77 -13.87 3.52
N GLY A 18 7.68 -13.67 4.84
CA GLY A 18 8.58 -14.26 5.84
C GLY A 18 10.02 -13.72 5.80
N ARG A 19 10.27 -12.62 5.07
CA ARG A 19 11.60 -11.99 5.01
C ARG A 19 11.79 -10.98 6.14
N PRO A 20 13.04 -10.67 6.52
CA PRO A 20 13.29 -9.61 7.49
C PRO A 20 12.89 -8.24 6.94
N LEU A 21 12.47 -7.35 7.83
CA LEU A 21 12.18 -5.93 7.57
C LEU A 21 13.34 -5.21 6.85
N ALA A 22 14.59 -5.57 7.15
CA ALA A 22 15.78 -4.92 6.63
C ALA A 22 16.91 -5.92 6.39
N GLU A 23 17.76 -5.62 5.40
CA GLU A 23 18.98 -6.36 5.06
C GLU A 23 20.19 -5.96 5.93
N SER A 24 20.10 -4.84 6.67
CA SER A 24 21.17 -4.36 7.56
C SER A 24 20.64 -3.57 8.75
N GLU A 25 21.41 -3.47 9.84
CA GLU A 25 21.05 -2.65 11.01
C GLU A 25 20.90 -1.16 10.68
N ALA A 26 21.71 -0.64 9.75
CA ALA A 26 21.60 0.75 9.32
C ALA A 26 20.26 1.01 8.64
N GLN A 27 19.87 0.13 7.70
CA GLN A 27 18.56 0.22 7.03
C GLN A 27 17.41 0.09 8.04
N LEU A 28 17.51 -0.84 8.99
CA LEU A 28 16.52 -1.00 10.06
C LEU A 28 16.33 0.30 10.86
N ARG A 29 17.43 0.94 11.27
CA ARG A 29 17.37 2.20 12.03
C ARG A 29 16.71 3.32 11.24
N GLU A 30 17.02 3.46 9.96
CA GLU A 30 16.41 4.47 9.08
C GLU A 30 14.91 4.23 8.90
N ILE A 31 14.49 2.98 8.68
CA ILE A 31 13.07 2.63 8.56
C ILE A 31 12.33 2.98 9.86
N LEU A 32 12.84 2.53 11.01
CA LEU A 32 12.22 2.80 12.31
C LEU A 32 12.15 4.29 12.64
N TYR A 33 13.19 5.05 12.30
CA TYR A 33 13.21 6.50 12.45
C TYR A 33 12.14 7.16 11.58
N LEU A 34 12.05 6.79 10.30
CA LEU A 34 11.08 7.36 9.38
C LEU A 34 9.64 7.07 9.81
N VAL A 35 9.35 5.83 10.21
CA VAL A 35 8.04 5.45 10.74
C VAL A 35 7.70 6.31 11.94
N SER A 36 8.60 6.39 12.93
CA SER A 36 8.38 7.19 14.14
C SER A 36 8.15 8.67 13.83
N ALA A 37 8.94 9.23 12.92
CA ALA A 37 8.83 10.62 12.49
C ALA A 37 7.48 10.92 11.81
N LEU A 38 7.02 10.03 10.91
CA LEU A 38 5.75 10.21 10.21
C LEU A 38 4.54 10.01 11.13
N TYR A 39 4.59 9.02 12.03
CA TYR A 39 3.58 8.86 13.07
C TYR A 39 3.50 10.10 13.98
N GLY A 40 4.65 10.64 14.37
CA GLY A 40 4.74 11.88 15.13
C GLY A 40 4.23 13.09 14.37
N HIS A 41 4.55 13.22 13.08
CA HIS A 41 4.13 14.34 12.24
C HIS A 41 2.61 14.35 11.99
N PHE A 42 2.02 13.17 11.74
CA PHE A 42 0.59 13.03 11.48
C PHE A 42 -0.24 12.65 12.71
N ARG A 43 0.31 12.80 13.92
CA ARG A 43 -0.35 12.39 15.18
C ARG A 43 -1.76 12.96 15.34
N ASP A 44 -1.96 14.23 15.00
CA ASP A 44 -3.23 14.95 15.20
C ASP A 44 -4.13 14.91 13.94
N ARG A 45 -3.75 14.13 12.92
CA ARG A 45 -4.52 13.92 11.69
C ARG A 45 -5.17 12.53 11.68
N PRO A 46 -6.44 12.38 12.08
CA PRO A 46 -7.11 11.07 12.13
C PRO A 46 -7.35 10.49 10.74
N ASP A 47 -7.31 11.33 9.70
CA ASP A 47 -7.50 10.98 8.29
C ASP A 47 -6.20 10.63 7.56
N VAL A 48 -5.08 10.42 8.26
CA VAL A 48 -3.82 10.03 7.64
C VAL A 48 -3.35 8.68 8.21
N TYR A 49 -3.19 7.72 7.32
CA TYR A 49 -2.64 6.40 7.63
C TYR A 49 -1.16 6.33 7.25
N VAL A 50 -0.33 5.85 8.19
CA VAL A 50 1.09 5.58 7.98
C VAL A 50 1.29 4.06 8.07
N GLY A 51 1.70 3.45 6.97
CA GLY A 51 2.02 2.02 6.90
C GLY A 51 3.52 1.79 6.75
N ALA A 52 4.00 0.68 7.26
CA ALA A 52 5.39 0.24 7.12
C ALA A 52 5.44 -1.28 7.08
N ASP A 53 6.37 -1.83 6.29
CA ASP A 53 6.59 -3.27 6.16
C ASP A 53 5.31 -4.09 5.94
N MET A 54 4.40 -3.52 5.16
CA MET A 54 3.07 -4.08 4.97
C MET A 54 2.79 -4.25 3.49
N PHE A 55 2.23 -5.40 3.14
CA PHE A 55 1.81 -5.70 1.77
C PHE A 55 0.73 -4.75 1.31
N LEU A 56 0.94 -4.18 0.13
CA LEU A 56 0.01 -3.34 -0.58
C LEU A 56 -0.40 -4.03 -1.87
N TYR A 57 -1.67 -4.44 -1.94
CA TYR A 57 -2.26 -5.07 -3.11
C TYR A 57 -2.99 -4.03 -3.96
N TYR A 58 -2.67 -4.00 -5.26
CA TYR A 58 -3.20 -3.00 -6.19
C TYR A 58 -4.18 -3.55 -7.23
N GLU A 59 -4.42 -4.87 -7.27
CA GLU A 59 -5.39 -5.51 -8.17
C GLU A 59 -6.20 -6.59 -7.45
N GLU A 60 -7.53 -6.50 -7.49
CA GLU A 60 -8.43 -7.50 -6.93
C GLU A 60 -8.50 -8.74 -7.84
N GLY A 61 -8.41 -9.91 -7.23
CA GLY A 61 -8.37 -11.21 -7.89
C GLY A 61 -6.95 -11.71 -8.22
N ASN A 62 -5.92 -10.89 -7.95
CA ASN A 62 -4.53 -11.19 -8.31
C ASN A 62 -3.59 -11.05 -7.11
N SER A 63 -3.29 -12.14 -6.41
CA SER A 63 -2.39 -12.12 -5.24
C SER A 63 -0.91 -11.88 -5.60
N ALA A 64 -0.55 -11.88 -6.89
CA ALA A 64 0.79 -11.48 -7.34
C ALA A 64 0.92 -9.97 -7.56
N ALA A 65 -0.19 -9.23 -7.62
CA ALA A 65 -0.22 -7.77 -7.76
C ALA A 65 0.02 -7.07 -6.40
N VAL A 66 1.21 -7.29 -5.83
CA VAL A 66 1.59 -6.85 -4.49
C VAL A 66 2.94 -6.15 -4.49
N VAL A 67 3.05 -5.12 -3.65
CA VAL A 67 4.32 -4.50 -3.28
C VAL A 67 4.44 -4.43 -1.78
N ALA A 68 5.67 -4.45 -1.26
CA ALA A 68 5.97 -4.28 0.16
C ALA A 68 6.91 -3.08 0.31
N PRO A 69 6.36 -1.86 0.45
CA PRO A 69 7.18 -0.69 0.74
C PRO A 69 7.66 -0.70 2.18
N ASP A 70 8.87 -0.18 2.40
CA ASP A 70 9.40 -0.02 3.75
C ASP A 70 8.52 0.97 4.53
N VAL A 71 8.08 2.06 3.89
CA VAL A 71 7.15 3.05 4.46
C VAL A 71 6.23 3.64 3.39
N PHE A 72 4.98 3.91 3.74
CA PHE A 72 4.06 4.68 2.89
C PHE A 72 3.04 5.49 3.70
N VAL A 73 2.47 6.52 3.07
CA VAL A 73 1.46 7.40 3.67
C VAL A 73 0.25 7.55 2.77
N VAL A 74 -0.94 7.46 3.36
CA VAL A 74 -2.23 7.65 2.70
C VAL A 74 -2.97 8.81 3.36
N ILE A 75 -3.18 9.89 2.62
CA ILE A 75 -4.01 11.02 3.07
C ILE A 75 -5.46 10.76 2.68
N GLY A 76 -6.37 10.84 3.64
CA GLY A 76 -7.79 10.53 3.53
C GLY A 76 -8.15 9.06 3.84
N ALA A 77 -7.22 8.29 4.41
CA ALA A 77 -7.51 6.97 4.98
C ALA A 77 -7.43 7.06 6.50
N PRO A 78 -8.48 6.62 7.23
CA PRO A 78 -8.49 6.73 8.68
C PRO A 78 -7.41 5.84 9.30
N LYS A 79 -6.84 6.31 10.41
CA LYS A 79 -6.05 5.45 11.30
C LYS A 79 -6.92 4.28 11.75
N ARG A 80 -6.33 3.09 11.81
CA ARG A 80 -6.97 1.94 12.45
C ARG A 80 -6.30 1.74 13.79
N GLU A 81 -7.06 1.91 14.86
CA GLU A 81 -6.58 1.74 16.25
C GLU A 81 -6.52 0.26 16.67
N ASP A 82 -7.06 -0.65 15.85
CA ASP A 82 -7.24 -2.04 16.23
C ASP A 82 -6.07 -2.96 15.85
N ASP A 83 -4.98 -2.45 15.24
CA ASP A 83 -3.82 -3.21 14.73
C ASP A 83 -4.20 -4.39 13.80
N ARG A 84 -5.45 -4.48 13.34
CA ARG A 84 -5.97 -5.63 12.56
C ARG A 84 -5.65 -5.54 11.07
N ARG A 85 -5.03 -4.44 10.63
CA ARG A 85 -4.72 -4.22 9.21
C ARG A 85 -3.46 -4.99 8.85
N LEU A 86 -3.65 -6.23 8.41
CA LEU A 86 -2.55 -7.12 7.99
C LEU A 86 -2.00 -6.78 6.60
N SER A 87 -2.82 -6.21 5.72
CA SER A 87 -2.43 -5.74 4.39
C SER A 87 -3.25 -4.52 3.98
N TYR A 88 -2.74 -3.76 3.03
CA TYR A 88 -3.43 -2.63 2.41
C TYR A 88 -3.93 -3.02 1.02
N LYS A 89 -5.22 -3.29 0.88
CA LYS A 89 -5.82 -3.64 -0.41
C LYS A 89 -6.56 -2.43 -0.97
N LEU A 90 -6.18 -1.98 -2.17
CA LEU A 90 -6.72 -0.73 -2.72
C LEU A 90 -8.24 -0.75 -2.93
N TRP A 91 -8.86 -1.92 -3.08
CA TRP A 91 -10.32 -2.06 -3.23
C TRP A 91 -11.09 -2.10 -1.91
N GLU A 92 -10.42 -2.34 -0.78
CA GLU A 92 -11.03 -2.34 0.57
C GLU A 92 -10.89 -0.98 1.27
N GLU A 93 -10.15 -0.05 0.67
CA GLU A 93 -9.68 1.17 1.31
C GLU A 93 -10.09 2.43 0.53
N PRO A 94 -10.33 3.57 1.22
CA PRO A 94 -10.91 4.74 0.59
C PRO A 94 -9.97 5.42 -0.41
N LYS A 95 -8.66 5.25 -0.26
CA LYS A 95 -7.61 5.88 -1.08
C LYS A 95 -6.36 5.01 -1.19
N GLY A 96 -5.57 5.23 -2.24
CA GLY A 96 -4.21 4.70 -2.36
C GLY A 96 -3.15 5.61 -1.73
N PRO A 97 -1.92 5.12 -1.52
CA PRO A 97 -0.84 5.92 -0.94
C PRO A 97 -0.43 7.06 -1.86
N GLY A 98 -0.29 8.25 -1.27
CA GLY A 98 0.26 9.43 -1.93
C GLY A 98 1.77 9.55 -1.81
N PHE A 99 2.37 8.79 -0.89
CA PHE A 99 3.81 8.75 -0.66
C PHE A 99 4.24 7.31 -0.34
N VAL A 100 5.36 6.89 -0.92
CA VAL A 100 5.96 5.57 -0.73
C VAL A 100 7.48 5.73 -0.73
N LEU A 101 8.16 5.09 0.21
CA LEU A 101 9.62 5.08 0.30
C LEU A 101 10.15 3.67 0.50
N LYS A 102 11.29 3.39 -0.15
CA LYS A 102 12.16 2.26 0.14
C LYS A 102 13.54 2.79 0.55
N VAL A 103 14.04 2.30 1.68
CA VAL A 103 15.39 2.57 2.16
C VAL A 103 16.32 1.57 1.47
N ALA A 104 17.29 2.07 0.72
CA ALA A 104 18.27 1.21 0.05
C ALA A 104 19.38 0.79 1.03
N PRO A 105 19.99 -0.40 0.85
CA PRO A 105 21.19 -0.79 1.58
C PRO A 105 22.35 0.18 1.31
N HIS A 106 23.24 0.34 2.29
CA HIS A 106 24.39 1.22 2.15
C HIS A 106 25.29 0.75 0.99
N GLY A 107 25.55 1.63 0.01
CA GLY A 107 26.41 1.35 -1.14
C GLY A 107 25.69 0.96 -2.43
N ASP A 108 24.38 0.69 -2.40
CA ASP A 108 23.61 0.37 -3.60
C ASP A 108 22.63 1.49 -3.96
N ARG A 109 23.17 2.58 -4.50
CA ARG A 109 22.38 3.71 -5.05
C ARG A 109 21.80 3.40 -6.43
N SER A 110 22.23 2.29 -7.04
CA SER A 110 21.91 1.90 -8.42
C SER A 110 20.75 0.92 -8.53
N ARG A 111 20.43 0.19 -7.46
CA ARG A 111 19.33 -0.77 -7.49
C ARG A 111 18.00 -0.02 -7.41
N PRO A 112 17.21 0.03 -8.51
CA PRO A 112 15.83 0.45 -8.38
C PRO A 112 15.17 -0.46 -7.36
N ALA A 113 14.28 0.09 -6.53
CA ALA A 113 13.49 -0.73 -5.62
C ALA A 113 12.97 -1.94 -6.40
N PRO A 114 13.28 -3.19 -6.02
CA PRO A 114 12.65 -4.32 -6.65
C PRO A 114 11.16 -4.11 -6.44
N ASN A 115 10.43 -3.95 -7.55
CA ASN A 115 9.02 -3.57 -7.60
C ASN A 115 8.72 -2.12 -7.14
N ALA A 116 9.53 -1.12 -7.52
CA ALA A 116 9.11 0.28 -7.42
C ALA A 116 7.71 0.40 -8.05
N PRO A 117 6.65 0.65 -7.26
CA PRO A 117 5.32 0.63 -7.83
C PRO A 117 5.24 1.83 -8.77
N VAL A 118 5.08 1.57 -10.07
CA VAL A 118 4.33 2.50 -10.89
C VAL A 118 2.93 2.39 -10.32
N ILE A 119 2.62 3.21 -9.32
CA ILE A 119 1.25 3.45 -8.89
C ILE A 119 0.64 4.18 -10.08
N PRO A 120 -0.20 3.55 -10.93
CA PRO A 120 -0.80 4.28 -12.04
C PRO A 120 -1.45 5.53 -11.50
N SER A 121 -1.18 6.67 -12.14
CA SER A 121 -1.74 7.98 -11.78
C SER A 121 -3.28 8.01 -11.76
N ARG A 122 -3.93 6.95 -12.26
CA ARG A 122 -5.37 6.67 -12.17
C ARG A 122 -5.86 6.17 -10.79
N LEU A 123 -4.97 5.91 -9.83
CA LEU A 123 -5.34 5.38 -8.50
C LEU A 123 -5.86 6.45 -7.51
N ASN A 124 -5.92 7.72 -7.93
CA ASN A 124 -6.60 8.79 -7.19
C ASN A 124 -8.10 8.91 -7.52
N THR A 125 -8.63 8.02 -8.36
CA THR A 125 -10.07 7.94 -8.66
C THR A 125 -10.61 6.61 -8.14
N PRO A 126 -11.62 6.62 -7.25
CA PRO A 126 -12.28 5.39 -6.83
C PRO A 126 -12.89 4.67 -8.05
N PRO A 127 -13.01 3.33 -8.03
CA PRO A 127 -13.64 2.60 -9.11
C PRO A 127 -15.15 2.92 -9.15
N THR A 128 -15.55 3.94 -9.88
CA THR A 128 -16.98 4.19 -10.13
C THR A 128 -17.45 3.28 -11.25
N SER A 129 -18.08 2.17 -10.87
CA SER A 129 -19.17 1.62 -11.67
C SER A 129 -20.29 2.67 -11.70
N SER A 130 -20.54 3.21 -12.89
CA SER A 130 -21.72 4.00 -13.29
C SER A 130 -22.09 5.24 -12.46
N TRP A 131 -21.67 6.46 -12.86
CA TRP A 131 -22.47 7.70 -12.73
C TRP A 131 -21.99 8.77 -13.74
N PRO A 132 -22.89 9.49 -14.45
CA PRO A 132 -22.53 10.60 -15.33
C PRO A 132 -22.54 11.92 -14.54
N GLY A 133 -21.46 12.71 -14.62
CA GLY A 133 -21.51 14.07 -14.06
C GLY A 133 -20.17 14.81 -14.09
N PRO A 134 -20.19 16.15 -14.23
CA PRO A 134 -19.23 16.86 -15.06
C PRO A 134 -18.29 17.70 -14.21
N TRP A 135 -17.06 17.23 -14.00
CA TRP A 135 -16.04 18.07 -13.37
C TRP A 135 -14.73 17.94 -14.12
N ASN A 136 -14.63 18.75 -15.19
CA ASN A 136 -13.37 19.14 -15.78
C ASN A 136 -13.40 20.67 -16.01
N ARG A 137 -12.62 21.37 -15.17
CA ARG A 137 -12.02 22.72 -15.32
C ARG A 137 -12.83 23.97 -14.93
N PRO A 138 -12.12 25.08 -14.58
CA PRO A 138 -10.66 25.25 -14.49
C PRO A 138 -10.08 25.09 -13.08
#